data_AF-A0A7V9PJ94-F1
#
_entry.id   AF-A0A7V9PJ94-F1
#
_cell.length_a   1.000
_cell.length_b   1.000
_cell.length_c   1.000
_cell.angle_alpha   90.00
_cell.angle_beta   90.00
_cell.angle_gamma   90.00
#
_symmetry.space_group_name_H-M   'P 1'
#
loop_
_entity.id
_entity.type
_entity.pdbx_description
1 polymer ?
#
loop_
_entity_poly.entity_id
_entity_poly.type
_entity_poly.pdbx_seq_one_letter_code
_entity_poly.pdbx_strand_id
1 'polypeptide(L)'
;MPSRGKAAALLVLVFLAGLLAGAAGMRVMGRGAFDGRRGPRRGPDSFVQMLTKELDLSAPQQDSVRAILARRTAAMDSMWREIGPRFETLKGTVRSDIRMQLTPDQQRKFAEMNKRFDRMRPAPGGPRGTH
;
A
#
# COMPACT_ATOMS: atom_id res chain seq x y z
N MET A 1 32.54 -17.64 26.76
CA MET A 1 31.10 -17.43 26.51
C MET A 1 30.73 -16.04 26.96
N PRO A 2 30.16 -15.17 26.10
CA PRO A 2 29.71 -13.85 26.55
C PRO A 2 28.66 -14.03 27.66
N SER A 3 28.80 -13.31 28.78
CA SER A 3 27.83 -13.38 29.87
C SER A 3 26.46 -12.89 29.36
N ARG A 4 25.37 -13.42 29.93
CA ARG A 4 23.98 -13.08 29.52
C ARG A 4 23.73 -11.58 29.42
N GLY A 5 24.39 -10.77 30.28
CA GLY A 5 24.36 -9.31 30.22
C GLY A 5 25.02 -8.70 28.97
N LYS A 6 26.11 -9.28 28.46
CA LYS A 6 26.78 -8.83 27.23
C LYS A 6 25.93 -9.13 25.98
N ALA A 7 25.23 -10.26 25.97
CA ALA A 7 24.30 -10.61 24.89
C ALA A 7 23.07 -9.68 24.88
N ALA A 8 22.51 -9.39 26.06
CA ALA A 8 21.40 -8.44 26.19
C ALA A 8 21.81 -7.01 25.78
N ALA A 9 23.01 -6.57 26.18
CA ALA A 9 23.54 -5.27 25.78
C ALA A 9 23.73 -5.17 24.26
N LEU A 10 24.24 -6.23 23.62
CA LEU A 10 24.37 -6.30 22.16
C LEU A 10 23.00 -6.20 21.46
N LEU A 11 21.97 -6.90 21.95
CA LEU A 11 20.64 -6.83 21.36
C LEU A 11 20.01 -5.44 21.47
N VAL A 12 20.14 -4.79 22.63
CA VAL A 12 19.67 -3.41 22.81
C VAL A 12 20.41 -2.45 21.87
N LEU A 13 21.73 -2.63 21.71
CA LEU A 13 22.55 -1.79 20.86
C LEU A 13 22.20 -1.95 19.37
N VAL A 14 21.94 -3.18 18.91
CA VAL A 14 21.45 -3.46 17.55
C VAL A 14 20.05 -2.89 17.33
N PHE A 15 19.17 -2.98 18.33
CA PHE A 15 17.82 -2.42 18.25
C PHE A 15 17.83 -0.89 18.17
N LEU A 16 18.68 -0.23 18.97
CA LEU A 16 18.87 1.22 18.92
C LEU A 16 19.51 1.66 17.60
N ALA A 17 20.49 0.91 17.09
CA ALA A 17 21.07 1.16 15.77
C ALA A 17 20.01 1.01 14.66
N GLY A 18 19.13 0.01 14.74
CA GLY A 18 18.01 -0.16 13.82
C GLY A 18 16.99 0.98 13.88
N LEU A 19 16.68 1.48 15.08
CA LEU A 19 15.82 2.66 15.27
C LEU A 19 16.42 3.93 14.67
N LEU A 20 17.71 4.17 14.90
CA LEU A 20 18.43 5.34 14.37
C LEU A 20 18.58 5.27 12.85
N ALA A 21 18.92 4.10 12.30
CA ALA A 21 18.96 3.88 10.86
C ALA A 21 17.58 4.04 10.21
N GLY A 22 16.51 3.56 10.87
CA GLY A 22 15.13 3.75 10.42
C GLY A 22 14.70 5.22 10.42
N ALA A 23 15.02 5.98 11.47
CA ALA A 23 14.71 7.40 11.57
C ALA A 23 15.50 8.27 10.58
N ALA A 24 16.78 7.94 10.35
CA ALA A 24 17.61 8.61 9.35
C ALA A 24 17.15 8.27 7.92
N GLY A 25 16.81 7.02 7.63
CA GLY A 25 16.23 6.59 6.36
C GLY A 25 14.92 7.31 6.04
N MET A 26 14.07 7.57 7.05
CA MET A 26 12.82 8.31 6.90
C MET A 26 13.00 9.80 6.59
N ARG A 27 14.14 10.41 6.96
CA ARG A 27 14.47 11.80 6.61
C ARG A 27 15.16 11.91 5.24
N VAL A 28 15.96 10.93 4.85
CA VAL A 28 16.65 10.90 3.54
C VAL A 28 15.68 10.48 2.41
N MET A 29 14.72 9.60 2.69
CA MET A 29 13.54 9.38 1.82
C MET A 29 12.52 10.52 2.01
N GLY A 30 12.96 11.75 1.77
CA GLY A 30 12.09 12.92 1.74
C GLY A 30 10.95 12.70 0.74
N ARG A 31 9.72 12.68 1.25
CA ARG A 31 8.42 12.93 0.56
C ARG A 31 8.12 12.26 -0.80
N GLY A 32 8.92 11.31 -1.29
CA GLY A 32 8.72 10.68 -2.60
C GLY A 32 8.59 9.16 -2.58
N ALA A 33 9.24 8.46 -1.64
CA ALA A 33 9.38 7.01 -1.72
C ALA A 33 8.43 6.22 -0.79
N PHE A 34 7.77 6.89 0.16
CA PHE A 34 6.75 6.30 1.03
C PHE A 34 5.43 7.06 0.95
N ASP A 35 5.08 7.57 -0.24
CA ASP A 35 3.75 8.13 -0.43
C ASP A 35 2.73 6.99 -0.54
N GLY A 36 2.43 6.41 0.62
CA GLY A 36 1.20 5.66 0.90
C GLY A 36 -0.05 6.55 0.81
N ARG A 37 0.06 7.80 0.34
CA ARG A 37 -1.08 8.57 -0.17
C ARG A 37 -1.47 8.05 -1.55
N ARG A 38 -2.06 6.87 -1.58
CA ARG A 38 -3.16 6.65 -2.52
C ARG A 38 -4.33 7.48 -2.01
N GLY A 39 -4.30 8.78 -2.33
CA GLY A 39 -5.50 9.61 -2.37
C GLY A 39 -6.55 8.96 -3.28
N PRO A 40 -7.78 9.54 -3.37
CA PRO A 40 -8.91 8.96 -4.09
C PRO A 40 -8.43 8.35 -5.39
N ARG A 41 -8.73 7.06 -5.64
CA ARG A 41 -8.22 6.30 -6.79
C ARG A 41 -8.20 7.20 -8.00
N ARG A 42 -6.98 7.64 -8.29
CA ARG A 42 -6.65 8.67 -9.24
C ARG A 42 -7.14 8.04 -10.57
N GLY A 43 -8.20 8.59 -11.17
CA GLY A 43 -8.92 7.97 -12.29
C GLY A 43 -8.04 7.80 -13.52
N PRO A 44 -8.58 7.32 -14.67
CA PRO A 44 -7.85 7.27 -15.94
C PRO A 44 -7.07 8.56 -16.22
N ASP A 45 -7.65 9.72 -15.89
CA ASP A 45 -7.02 11.03 -16.06
C ASP A 45 -5.77 11.25 -15.22
N SER A 46 -5.68 10.64 -14.05
CA SER A 46 -4.46 10.75 -13.25
C SER A 46 -3.29 9.97 -13.84
N PHE A 47 -3.58 8.87 -14.52
CA PHE A 47 -2.60 8.04 -15.17
C PHE A 47 -2.15 8.73 -16.45
N VAL A 48 -3.09 9.34 -17.18
CA VAL A 48 -2.79 10.25 -18.29
C VAL A 48 -1.90 11.40 -17.81
N GLN A 49 -2.25 12.08 -16.72
CA GLN A 49 -1.43 13.18 -16.16
C GLN A 49 -0.02 12.72 -15.76
N MET A 50 0.11 11.53 -15.16
CA MET A 50 1.41 10.94 -14.85
C MET A 50 2.21 10.70 -16.12
N LEU A 51 1.63 10.06 -17.14
CA LEU A 51 2.30 9.82 -18.41
C LEU A 51 2.65 11.13 -19.14
N THR A 52 1.78 12.13 -19.09
CA THR A 52 2.05 13.46 -19.64
C THR A 52 3.27 14.08 -18.99
N LYS A 53 3.39 14.00 -17.66
CA LYS A 53 4.53 14.57 -16.93
C LYS A 53 5.85 13.85 -17.23
N GLU A 54 5.82 12.54 -17.37
CA GLU A 54 7.03 11.73 -17.55
C GLU A 54 7.46 11.61 -19.02
N LEU A 55 6.54 11.80 -19.98
CA LEU A 55 6.78 11.59 -21.42
C LEU A 55 6.50 12.83 -22.27
N ASP A 56 6.16 13.97 -21.64
CA ASP A 56 5.81 15.23 -22.30
C ASP A 56 4.74 15.08 -23.40
N LEU A 57 3.65 14.36 -23.08
CA LEU A 57 2.59 14.06 -24.05
C LEU A 57 1.89 15.33 -24.56
N SER A 58 1.83 15.48 -25.89
CA SER A 58 0.99 16.49 -26.56
C SER A 58 -0.51 16.24 -26.32
N ALA A 59 -1.35 17.26 -26.50
CA ALA A 59 -2.80 17.13 -26.31
C ALA A 59 -3.44 15.98 -27.13
N PRO A 60 -3.14 15.79 -28.44
CA PRO A 60 -3.68 14.66 -29.19
C PRO A 60 -3.24 13.29 -28.66
N GLN A 61 -2.02 13.18 -28.11
CA GLN A 61 -1.54 11.94 -27.49
C GLN A 61 -2.27 11.66 -26.18
N GLN A 62 -2.54 12.67 -25.36
CA GLN A 62 -3.31 12.53 -24.12
C GLN A 62 -4.72 12.00 -24.42
N ASP A 63 -5.38 12.53 -25.45
CA ASP A 63 -6.71 12.09 -25.87
C ASP A 63 -6.70 10.64 -26.36
N SER A 64 -5.67 10.26 -27.13
CA SER A 64 -5.47 8.89 -27.59
C SER A 64 -5.28 7.91 -26.42
N VAL A 65 -4.45 8.28 -25.43
CA VAL A 65 -4.25 7.46 -24.22
C VAL A 65 -5.55 7.35 -23.43
N ARG A 66 -6.30 8.45 -23.25
CA ARG A 66 -7.58 8.45 -22.55
C ARG A 66 -8.57 7.49 -23.21
N ALA A 67 -8.67 7.51 -24.54
CA ALA A 67 -9.54 6.61 -25.30
C ALA A 67 -9.13 5.13 -25.14
N ILE A 68 -7.83 4.83 -25.13
CA ILE A 68 -7.32 3.47 -24.89
C ILE A 68 -7.72 2.98 -23.49
N LEU A 69 -7.51 3.80 -22.46
CA LEU A 69 -7.86 3.45 -21.09
C LEU A 69 -9.37 3.23 -20.95
N ALA A 70 -10.18 4.14 -21.51
CA ALA A 70 -11.64 4.03 -21.50
C ALA A 70 -12.14 2.72 -22.12
N ARG A 71 -11.57 2.31 -23.27
CA ARG A 71 -11.92 1.04 -23.93
C ARG A 71 -11.57 -0.20 -23.10
N ARG A 72 -10.57 -0.12 -22.21
CA ARG A 72 -10.11 -1.26 -21.38
C ARG A 72 -10.70 -1.28 -19.97
N THR A 73 -11.30 -0.18 -19.53
CA THR A 73 -12.00 -0.03 -18.24
C THR A 73 -12.87 -1.24 -17.89
N ALA A 74 -13.79 -1.64 -18.78
CA ALA A 74 -14.73 -2.73 -18.51
C ALA A 74 -14.04 -4.11 -18.33
N ALA A 75 -13.01 -4.40 -19.13
CA ALA A 75 -12.25 -5.64 -19.01
C ALA A 75 -11.49 -5.70 -17.67
N MET A 76 -10.87 -4.59 -17.28
CA MET A 76 -10.20 -4.47 -15.98
C MET A 76 -11.19 -4.64 -14.81
N ASP A 77 -12.39 -4.07 -14.90
CA ASP A 77 -13.44 -4.27 -13.88
C ASP A 77 -13.87 -5.72 -13.77
N SER A 78 -14.04 -6.40 -14.91
CA SER A 78 -14.41 -7.81 -14.91
C SER A 78 -13.37 -8.67 -14.20
N MET A 79 -12.08 -8.48 -14.51
CA MET A 79 -10.99 -9.20 -13.84
C MET A 79 -10.96 -8.92 -12.33
N TRP A 80 -11.16 -7.66 -11.91
CA TRP A 80 -11.20 -7.31 -10.50
C TRP A 80 -12.39 -7.93 -9.75
N ARG A 81 -13.56 -8.07 -10.40
CA ARG A 81 -14.72 -8.75 -9.80
C ARG A 81 -14.46 -10.24 -9.58
N GLU A 82 -13.69 -10.88 -10.44
CA GLU A 82 -13.33 -12.30 -10.31
C GLU A 82 -12.25 -12.54 -9.25
N ILE A 83 -11.16 -11.77 -9.30
CA ILE A 83 -9.97 -12.00 -8.46
C ILE A 83 -10.11 -11.33 -7.10
N GLY A 84 -10.84 -10.22 -7.01
CA GLY A 84 -11.01 -9.43 -5.79
C GLY A 84 -11.46 -10.26 -4.58
N PRO A 85 -12.55 -11.06 -4.68
CA PRO A 85 -13.01 -11.91 -3.59
C PRO A 85 -11.96 -12.91 -3.12
N ARG A 86 -11.25 -13.57 -4.05
CA ARG A 86 -10.19 -14.54 -3.71
C ARG A 86 -9.05 -13.89 -2.93
N PHE A 87 -8.66 -12.69 -3.33
CA PHE A 87 -7.65 -11.91 -2.62
C PHE A 87 -8.11 -11.51 -1.21
N GLU A 88 -9.38 -11.12 -1.05
CA GLU A 88 -9.95 -10.81 0.27
C GLU A 88 -9.96 -12.02 1.20
N THR A 89 -10.33 -13.19 0.68
CA THR A 89 -10.28 -14.45 1.43
C THR A 89 -8.85 -14.75 1.89
N LEU A 90 -7.87 -14.74 0.99
CA LEU A 90 -6.48 -15.03 1.33
C LEU A 90 -5.93 -14.07 2.39
N LYS A 91 -6.24 -12.77 2.25
CA LYS A 91 -5.87 -11.77 3.24
C LYS A 91 -6.51 -12.04 4.61
N GLY A 92 -7.76 -12.51 4.63
CA GLY A 92 -8.44 -12.95 5.85
C GLY A 92 -7.70 -14.08 6.54
N THR A 93 -7.32 -15.11 5.79
CA THR A 93 -6.52 -16.25 6.28
C THR A 93 -5.19 -15.79 6.86
N VAL A 94 -4.40 -15.03 6.10
CA VAL A 94 -3.10 -14.51 6.57
C VAL A 94 -3.25 -13.67 7.85
N ARG A 95 -4.29 -12.84 7.95
CA ARG A 95 -4.57 -12.06 9.17
C ARG A 95 -4.92 -12.95 10.35
N SER A 96 -5.62 -14.07 10.13
CA SER A 96 -5.93 -15.05 11.17
C SER A 96 -4.65 -15.74 11.65
N ASP A 97 -3.83 -16.21 10.71
CA ASP A 97 -2.59 -16.93 11.00
C ASP A 97 -1.62 -16.07 11.80
N ILE A 98 -1.46 -14.81 11.40
CA ILE A 98 -0.65 -13.84 12.16
C ILE A 98 -1.22 -13.66 13.57
N ARG A 99 -2.54 -13.50 13.72
CA ARG A 99 -3.17 -13.26 15.03
C ARG A 99 -2.90 -14.39 16.02
N MET A 100 -2.85 -15.64 15.56
CA MET A 100 -2.55 -16.80 16.41
C MET A 100 -1.13 -16.76 17.00
N GLN A 101 -0.21 -16.03 16.39
CA GLN A 101 1.18 -15.89 16.87
C GLN A 101 1.38 -14.72 17.83
N LEU A 102 0.34 -13.93 18.09
CA LEU A 102 0.43 -12.67 18.84
C LEU A 102 -0.07 -12.83 20.27
N THR A 103 0.58 -12.12 21.21
CA THR A 103 0.08 -11.96 22.57
C THR A 103 -1.24 -11.17 22.58
N PRO A 104 -2.06 -11.26 23.64
CA PRO A 104 -3.32 -10.52 23.72
C PRO A 104 -3.18 -9.01 23.46
N ASP A 105 -2.11 -8.39 23.97
CA ASP A 105 -1.85 -6.96 23.77
C ASP A 105 -1.49 -6.62 22.32
N GLN A 106 -0.69 -7.48 21.68
CA GLN A 106 -0.32 -7.35 20.28
C GLN A 106 -1.53 -7.56 19.36
N GLN A 107 -2.44 -8.47 19.70
CA GLN A 107 -3.67 -8.70 18.94
C GLN A 107 -4.55 -7.44 18.91
N ARG A 108 -4.68 -6.71 20.03
CA ARG A 108 -5.42 -5.43 20.07
C ARG A 108 -4.80 -4.40 19.13
N LYS A 109 -3.48 -4.23 19.17
CA LYS A 109 -2.76 -3.32 18.27
C LYS A 109 -2.91 -3.72 16.80
N PHE A 110 -2.81 -5.02 16.50
CA PHE A 110 -2.94 -5.55 15.14
C PHE A 110 -4.36 -5.37 14.58
N ALA A 111 -5.39 -5.54 15.41
CA ALA A 111 -6.77 -5.27 15.02
C ALA A 111 -6.98 -3.80 14.61
N GLU A 112 -6.45 -2.86 15.40
CA GLU A 112 -6.54 -1.42 15.09
C GLU A 112 -5.75 -1.04 13.83
N MET A 113 -4.58 -1.65 13.60
CA MET A 113 -3.85 -1.49 12.34
C MET A 113 -4.68 -1.97 11.15
N ASN A 114 -5.27 -3.16 11.22
CA ASN A 114 -6.12 -3.69 10.15
C ASN A 114 -7.33 -2.79 9.86
N LYS A 115 -8.03 -2.30 10.90
CA LYS A 115 -9.14 -1.35 10.72
C LYS A 115 -8.71 -0.05 10.04
N ARG A 116 -7.51 0.46 10.33
CA ARG A 116 -6.97 1.66 9.64
C ARG A 116 -6.72 1.36 8.17
N PHE A 117 -6.11 0.22 7.85
CA PHE A 117 -5.86 -0.17 6.46
C PHE A 117 -7.14 -0.42 5.67
N ASP A 118 -8.15 -1.03 6.29
CA ASP A 118 -9.43 -1.30 5.63
C ASP A 118 -10.21 0.00 5.37
N ARG A 119 -10.12 1.00 6.27
CA ARG A 119 -10.69 2.34 6.04
C ARG A 119 -9.98 3.13 4.93
N MET A 120 -8.68 2.91 4.74
CA MET A 120 -7.93 3.51 3.64
C MET A 120 -8.20 2.83 2.30
N ARG A 121 -8.90 1.69 2.30
CA ARG A 121 -9.22 0.94 1.09
C ARG A 121 -10.53 1.46 0.51
N PRO A 122 -10.55 1.96 -0.74
CA PRO A 122 -11.80 2.21 -1.42
C PRO A 122 -12.50 0.87 -1.68
N ALA A 123 -13.82 0.84 -1.49
CA ALA A 123 -14.65 -0.35 -1.63
C ALA A 123 -14.31 -1.12 -2.93
N PRO A 124 -14.23 -2.46 -2.88
CA PRO A 124 -14.10 -3.25 -4.08
C PRO A 124 -15.39 -3.09 -4.91
N GLY A 125 -15.28 -2.55 -6.12
CA GLY A 125 -16.41 -2.46 -7.07
C GLY A 125 -17.36 -1.26 -6.91
N GLY A 126 -17.01 -0.22 -6.15
CA GLY A 126 -17.79 1.03 -6.18
C GLY A 126 -17.76 1.65 -7.60
N PRO A 127 -18.87 2.23 -8.09
CA PRO A 127 -18.94 2.78 -9.44
C PRO A 127 -17.80 3.78 -9.66
N ARG A 128 -17.05 3.58 -10.74
CA ARG A 128 -16.06 4.54 -11.20
C ARG A 128 -16.82 5.82 -11.50
N GLY A 129 -16.62 6.85 -10.69
CA GLY A 129 -17.30 8.13 -10.83
C GLY A 129 -17.16 8.62 -12.26
N THR A 130 -18.29 8.64 -12.97
CA THR A 130 -18.44 9.33 -14.24
C THR A 130 -18.52 10.82 -13.91
N HIS A 131 -17.44 11.54 -14.17
CA HIS A 131 -17.46 12.99 -14.29
C HIS A 131 -17.06 13.34 -15.72
#